data_AF-A0A959W7R4-F1
#
_entry.id   AF-A0A959W7R4-F1
#
_cell.length_a   1.000
_cell.length_b   1.000
_cell.length_c   1.000
_cell.angle_alpha   90.00
_cell.angle_beta   90.00
_cell.angle_gamma   90.00
#
_symmetry.space_group_name_H-M   'P 1'
#
loop_
_entity.id
_entity.type
_entity.pdbx_description
1 polymer ?
#
loop_
_entity_poly.entity_id
_entity_poly.type
_entity_poly.pdbx_seq_one_letter_code
_entity_poly.pdbx_strand_id
1 'polypeptide(L)'
;MKPTLALVLIAALAALPACGSGDDSGDSRSGSGEGDALVTGSAKCNEASMQEAVRSWAKANGGGKATLPGGSDGYRCADGWAVAFPNVGSGEAEVTVTAVFEAEGQFWIPKDRGQVCGKNAKQSDVPASLYKDACQTN
;
A
#
# COMPACT_ATOMS: atom_id res chain seq x y z
N MET A 1 -22.76 -6.16 50.51
CA MET A 1 -22.04 -4.90 50.86
C MET A 1 -21.58 -4.26 49.56
N LYS A 2 -21.71 -2.93 49.40
CA LYS A 2 -21.32 -2.20 48.18
C LYS A 2 -20.08 -1.36 48.46
N PRO A 3 -19.12 -1.28 47.53
CA PRO A 3 -18.38 -0.05 47.28
C PRO A 3 -18.86 0.56 45.96
N THR A 4 -19.56 1.69 46.04
CA THR A 4 -19.84 2.54 44.89
C THR A 4 -18.58 3.33 44.56
N LEU A 5 -18.05 3.25 43.34
CA LEU A 5 -16.97 4.11 42.86
C LEU A 5 -17.48 5.01 41.75
N ALA A 6 -17.25 6.32 41.92
CA ALA A 6 -17.78 7.36 41.05
C ALA A 6 -16.72 7.89 40.08
N LEU A 7 -17.14 8.01 38.82
CA LEU A 7 -16.96 9.17 37.93
C LEU A 7 -15.63 9.97 38.00
N VAL A 8 -14.87 9.97 36.90
CA VAL A 8 -14.29 11.19 36.32
C VAL A 8 -14.38 11.11 34.80
N LEU A 9 -15.05 12.08 34.17
CA LEU A 9 -14.90 12.35 32.73
C LEU A 9 -13.71 13.29 32.52
N ILE A 10 -12.85 13.01 31.54
CA ILE A 10 -11.88 13.99 31.01
C ILE A 10 -12.05 14.03 29.49
N ALA A 11 -12.67 15.10 29.00
CA ALA A 11 -12.65 15.46 27.60
C ALA A 11 -11.46 16.39 27.35
N ALA A 12 -10.58 16.04 26.42
CA ALA A 12 -9.46 16.87 26.00
C ALA A 12 -9.66 17.32 24.55
N LEU A 13 -10.07 18.57 24.34
CA LEU A 13 -9.87 19.25 23.06
C LEU A 13 -8.40 19.67 22.97
N ALA A 14 -7.73 19.32 21.87
CA ALA A 14 -6.45 19.90 21.50
C ALA A 14 -6.63 20.70 20.20
N ALA A 15 -6.26 21.99 20.23
CA ALA A 15 -6.43 22.92 19.12
C ALA A 15 -5.23 22.90 18.15
N LEU A 16 -5.48 23.32 16.91
CA LEU A 16 -4.49 23.51 15.85
C LEU A 16 -3.72 24.83 16.01
N PRO A 17 -2.39 24.86 15.78
CA PRO A 17 -1.68 25.98 15.17
C PRO A 17 -1.57 25.75 13.64
N ALA A 18 -1.90 26.67 12.73
CA ALA A 18 -1.42 28.04 12.50
C ALA A 18 -0.19 28.11 11.54
N CYS A 19 -0.09 29.22 10.79
CA CYS A 19 0.53 29.32 9.45
C CYS A 19 1.86 30.13 9.37
N GLY A 20 2.59 30.02 8.24
CA GLY A 20 3.73 30.87 7.78
C GLY A 20 4.82 30.04 7.06
N SER A 21 5.11 30.07 5.75
CA SER A 21 4.89 30.97 4.58
C SER A 21 5.90 32.12 4.42
N GLY A 22 6.29 32.53 3.19
CA GLY A 22 5.92 32.02 1.86
C GLY A 22 6.91 30.97 1.31
N ASP A 23 7.44 31.03 0.07
CA ASP A 23 7.29 32.00 -1.06
C ASP A 23 7.55 31.29 -2.42
N ASP A 24 7.32 31.94 -3.58
CA ASP A 24 7.21 31.28 -4.91
C ASP A 24 8.21 31.73 -6.02
N SER A 25 8.41 30.86 -7.02
CA SER A 25 8.63 31.22 -8.44
C SER A 25 8.23 30.07 -9.37
N GLY A 26 7.09 30.17 -10.09
CA GLY A 26 7.00 29.59 -11.44
C GLY A 26 5.71 28.89 -11.91
N ASP A 27 4.64 29.68 -12.09
CA ASP A 27 3.60 29.53 -13.15
C ASP A 27 2.71 28.27 -13.27
N SER A 28 1.44 28.46 -12.86
CA SER A 28 0.15 28.18 -13.56
C SER A 28 0.10 27.21 -14.78
N ARG A 29 -0.94 26.43 -15.07
CA ARG A 29 -2.41 26.51 -14.83
C ARG A 29 -2.97 25.07 -14.75
N SER A 30 -4.18 24.74 -14.30
CA SER A 30 -5.16 25.29 -13.33
C SER A 30 -6.32 24.27 -13.24
N GLY A 31 -6.96 24.10 -12.08
CA GLY A 31 -8.10 23.17 -11.92
C GLY A 31 -8.75 23.25 -10.54
N SER A 32 -9.64 24.22 -10.36
CA SER A 32 -10.33 24.49 -9.09
C SER A 32 -11.36 23.42 -8.75
N GLY A 33 -11.49 23.10 -7.46
CA GLY A 33 -12.52 22.22 -6.93
C GLY A 33 -12.62 22.35 -5.42
N GLU A 34 -13.36 23.36 -4.94
CA GLU A 34 -13.75 23.42 -3.53
C GLU A 34 -14.63 22.22 -3.18
N GLY A 35 -14.22 21.53 -2.13
CA GLY A 35 -14.85 20.33 -1.64
C GLY A 35 -13.86 19.64 -0.73
N ASP A 36 -14.15 19.65 0.57
CA ASP A 36 -13.50 18.77 1.56
C ASP A 36 -14.03 17.34 1.33
N ALA A 37 -13.76 16.83 0.14
CA ALA A 37 -13.83 15.41 -0.12
C ALA A 37 -12.76 14.80 0.77
N LEU A 38 -13.18 13.93 1.70
CA LEU A 38 -12.28 12.90 2.21
C LEU A 38 -11.86 12.06 1.00
N VAL A 39 -10.79 12.48 0.33
CA VAL A 39 -9.98 11.62 -0.51
C VAL A 39 -9.38 10.62 0.47
N THR A 40 -10.11 9.52 0.65
CA THR A 40 -9.61 8.32 1.32
C THR A 40 -8.39 7.90 0.51
N GLY A 41 -7.21 8.31 0.99
CA GLY A 41 -6.02 8.45 0.14
C GLY A 41 -5.72 7.18 -0.63
N SER A 42 -5.26 7.28 -1.87
CA SER A 42 -4.89 6.11 -2.65
C SER A 42 -3.66 5.41 -2.06
N ALA A 43 -3.61 4.07 -2.19
CA ALA A 43 -2.49 3.26 -1.76
C ALA A 43 -1.20 3.76 -2.43
N LYS A 44 -0.20 4.14 -1.62
CA LYS A 44 1.00 4.80 -2.13
C LYS A 44 1.94 3.78 -2.74
N CYS A 45 2.38 4.02 -3.97
CA CYS A 45 3.47 3.29 -4.60
C CYS A 45 4.83 3.78 -4.09
N ASN A 46 5.20 3.40 -2.86
CA ASN A 46 6.53 3.66 -2.31
C ASN A 46 6.99 2.48 -1.43
N GLU A 47 8.30 2.41 -1.21
CA GLU A 47 8.95 1.31 -0.51
C GLU A 47 8.35 1.03 0.87
N ALA A 48 8.05 2.07 1.67
CA ALA A 48 7.45 1.91 3.00
C ALA A 48 6.05 1.27 2.94
N SER A 49 5.20 1.76 2.04
CA SER A 49 3.83 1.26 1.83
C SER A 49 3.83 -0.17 1.29
N MET A 50 4.70 -0.47 0.32
CA MET A 50 4.84 -1.80 -0.26
C MET A 50 5.48 -2.80 0.72
N GLN A 51 6.44 -2.37 1.54
CA GLN A 51 7.07 -3.21 2.56
C GLN A 51 6.07 -3.60 3.66
N GLU A 52 5.15 -2.72 4.05
CA GLU A 52 4.08 -3.09 4.99
C GLU A 52 3.05 -4.02 4.34
N ALA A 53 2.67 -3.78 3.08
CA ALA A 53 1.81 -4.67 2.31
C ALA A 53 2.37 -6.10 2.21
N VAL A 54 3.66 -6.21 1.88
CA VAL A 54 4.42 -7.47 1.85
C VAL A 54 4.45 -8.16 3.22
N ARG A 55 4.64 -7.41 4.32
CA ARG A 55 4.63 -7.96 5.68
C ARG A 55 3.26 -8.47 6.08
N SER A 56 2.20 -7.77 5.68
CA SER A 56 0.81 -8.20 5.89
C SER A 56 0.51 -9.47 5.10
N TRP A 57 0.86 -9.50 3.82
CA TRP A 57 0.74 -10.66 2.93
C TRP A 57 1.48 -11.89 3.47
N ALA A 58 2.72 -11.75 3.93
CA ALA A 58 3.52 -12.86 4.44
C ALA A 58 2.99 -13.42 5.77
N LYS A 59 2.48 -12.55 6.67
CA LYS A 59 1.75 -12.99 7.87
C LYS A 59 0.56 -13.87 7.49
N ALA A 60 -0.21 -13.48 6.46
CA ALA A 60 -1.39 -14.22 6.00
C ALA A 60 -1.05 -15.53 5.24
N ASN A 61 0.07 -15.58 4.52
CA ASN A 61 0.41 -16.69 3.62
C ASN A 61 1.46 -17.69 4.18
N GLY A 62 1.94 -17.50 5.40
CA GLY A 62 2.88 -18.44 6.02
C GLY A 62 3.53 -18.02 7.34
N GLY A 63 3.19 -16.85 7.90
CA GLY A 63 3.75 -16.36 9.17
C GLY A 63 5.24 -15.96 9.12
N GLY A 64 5.89 -16.13 7.98
CA GLY A 64 7.32 -15.87 7.77
C GLY A 64 7.68 -14.40 7.71
N LYS A 65 8.98 -14.10 7.82
CA LYS A 65 9.52 -12.79 7.45
C LYS A 65 9.45 -12.64 5.94
N ALA A 66 9.07 -11.44 5.50
CA ALA A 66 9.16 -11.02 4.11
C ALA A 66 9.71 -9.60 4.01
N THR A 67 10.71 -9.42 3.16
CA THR A 67 11.43 -8.16 3.01
C THR A 67 11.50 -7.82 1.52
N LEU A 68 11.27 -6.55 1.18
CA LEU A 68 11.52 -6.10 -0.19
C LEU A 68 13.03 -5.95 -0.43
N PRO A 69 13.54 -6.38 -1.59
CA PRO A 69 14.78 -5.84 -2.12
C PRO A 69 14.65 -4.32 -2.22
N GLY A 70 15.65 -3.58 -1.73
CA GLY A 70 15.60 -2.12 -1.74
C GLY A 70 15.66 -1.54 -3.16
N GLY A 71 15.07 -0.36 -3.35
CA GLY A 71 15.05 0.34 -4.64
C GLY A 71 13.94 -0.10 -5.60
N SER A 72 14.06 0.29 -6.87
CA SER A 72 13.00 0.15 -7.89
C SER A 72 12.75 -1.28 -8.40
N ASP A 73 13.61 -2.22 -8.01
CA ASP A 73 13.52 -3.60 -8.48
C ASP A 73 12.71 -4.49 -7.52
N GLY A 74 12.46 -4.03 -6.29
CA GLY A 74 11.63 -4.76 -5.32
C GLY A 74 10.13 -4.66 -5.58
N TYR A 75 9.65 -3.60 -6.24
CA TYR A 75 8.22 -3.41 -6.53
C TYR A 75 7.96 -2.49 -7.72
N ARG A 76 6.80 -2.65 -8.35
CA ARG A 76 6.29 -1.80 -9.45
C ARG A 76 4.78 -1.62 -9.29
N CYS A 77 4.28 -0.41 -9.54
CA CYS A 77 2.84 -0.14 -9.50
C CYS A 77 2.39 0.64 -10.74
N ALA A 78 1.17 0.37 -11.19
CA ALA A 78 0.50 1.03 -12.30
C ALA A 78 -1.02 0.85 -12.14
N ASP A 79 -1.80 1.87 -12.50
CA ASP A 79 -3.26 1.77 -12.69
C ASP A 79 -4.05 1.13 -11.51
N GLY A 80 -3.63 1.40 -10.26
CA GLY A 80 -4.25 0.84 -9.06
C GLY A 80 -3.77 -0.56 -8.66
N TRP A 81 -2.78 -1.11 -9.36
CA TRP A 81 -2.16 -2.41 -9.08
C TRP A 81 -0.71 -2.25 -8.68
N ALA A 82 -0.19 -3.21 -7.90
CA ALA A 82 1.23 -3.36 -7.63
C ALA A 82 1.67 -4.82 -7.73
N VAL A 83 2.86 -5.03 -8.27
CA VAL A 83 3.62 -6.28 -8.17
C VAL A 83 4.84 -6.02 -7.29
N ALA A 84 5.14 -6.98 -6.42
CA ALA A 84 6.28 -6.94 -5.53
C ALA A 84 7.04 -8.26 -5.59
N PHE A 85 8.35 -8.19 -5.35
CA PHE A 85 9.26 -9.32 -5.36
C PHE A 85 9.91 -9.52 -3.98
N PRO A 86 9.12 -9.78 -2.92
CA PRO A 86 9.69 -9.98 -1.60
C PRO A 86 10.54 -11.24 -1.50
N ASN A 87 11.63 -11.14 -0.76
CA ASN A 87 12.35 -12.28 -0.24
C ASN A 87 11.61 -12.81 0.99
N VAL A 88 11.20 -14.09 0.97
CA VAL A 88 10.54 -14.79 2.07
C VAL A 88 11.47 -15.83 2.67
N GLY A 89 11.43 -15.98 4.01
CA GLY A 89 12.30 -16.90 4.74
C GLY A 89 13.47 -16.20 5.43
N SER A 90 14.60 -16.88 5.53
CA SER A 90 15.84 -16.35 6.12
C SER A 90 17.05 -17.24 5.84
N GLY A 91 18.21 -16.64 5.60
CA GLY A 91 19.46 -17.38 5.38
C GLY A 91 19.42 -18.17 4.07
N GLU A 92 19.99 -19.39 4.06
CA GLU A 92 20.05 -20.24 2.86
C GLU A 92 18.67 -20.72 2.36
N ALA A 93 17.62 -20.56 3.17
CA ALA A 93 16.23 -20.86 2.81
C ALA A 93 15.42 -19.62 2.39
N GLU A 94 16.08 -18.47 2.19
CA GLU A 94 15.44 -17.27 1.66
C GLU A 94 15.19 -17.40 0.14
N VAL A 95 13.96 -17.13 -0.29
CA VAL A 95 13.57 -17.19 -1.72
C VAL A 95 12.79 -15.95 -2.13
N THR A 96 13.08 -15.41 -3.31
CA THR A 96 12.31 -14.29 -3.89
C THR A 96 11.05 -14.83 -4.56
N VAL A 97 9.88 -14.28 -4.19
CA VAL A 97 8.57 -14.71 -4.72
C VAL A 97 7.78 -13.54 -5.27
N THR A 98 6.81 -13.78 -6.16
CA THR A 98 5.96 -12.74 -6.73
C THR A 98 4.68 -12.58 -5.92
N ALA A 99 4.46 -11.39 -5.36
CA ALA A 99 3.22 -10.99 -4.71
C ALA A 99 2.51 -9.92 -5.55
N VAL A 100 1.19 -10.05 -5.71
CA VAL A 100 0.35 -9.12 -6.50
C VAL A 100 -0.67 -8.48 -5.58
N PHE A 101 -0.89 -7.17 -5.75
CA PHE A 101 -1.75 -6.36 -4.93
C PHE A 101 -2.63 -5.44 -5.78
N GLU A 102 -3.82 -5.12 -5.28
CA GLU A 102 -4.72 -4.10 -5.80
C GLU A 102 -4.92 -3.02 -4.73
N ALA A 103 -5.13 -1.77 -5.13
CA ALA A 103 -5.37 -0.65 -4.23
C ALA A 103 -6.85 -0.58 -3.82
N GLU A 104 -7.14 -0.79 -2.53
CA GLU A 104 -8.47 -0.56 -1.95
C GLU A 104 -8.38 0.61 -0.97
N GLY A 105 -8.73 1.81 -1.46
CA GLY A 105 -8.45 3.07 -0.76
C GLY A 105 -6.95 3.22 -0.50
N GLN A 106 -6.57 3.35 0.77
CA GLN A 106 -5.18 3.57 1.20
C GLN A 106 -4.35 2.28 1.35
N PHE A 107 -4.97 1.11 1.14
CA PHE A 107 -4.36 -0.18 1.42
C PHE A 107 -4.06 -0.96 0.14
N TRP A 108 -2.91 -1.65 0.14
CA TRP A 108 -2.58 -2.65 -0.86
C TRP A 108 -3.12 -4.01 -0.40
N ILE A 109 -4.15 -4.51 -1.08
CA ILE A 109 -4.81 -5.77 -0.76
C ILE A 109 -4.22 -6.87 -1.64
N PRO A 110 -3.67 -7.95 -1.05
CA PRO A 110 -3.09 -9.03 -1.84
C PRO A 110 -4.16 -9.76 -2.65
N LYS A 111 -3.82 -10.13 -3.88
CA LYS A 111 -4.70 -10.86 -4.80
C LYS A 111 -4.09 -12.20 -5.18
N ASP A 112 -4.93 -13.22 -5.31
CA ASP A 112 -4.51 -14.52 -5.78
C ASP A 112 -4.17 -14.46 -7.28
N ARG A 113 -2.93 -14.84 -7.63
CA ARG A 113 -2.44 -14.79 -9.01
C ARG A 113 -3.27 -15.67 -9.94
N GLY A 114 -3.75 -16.83 -9.48
CA GLY A 114 -4.62 -17.72 -10.25
C GLY A 114 -6.03 -17.19 -10.50
N GLN A 115 -6.47 -16.15 -9.78
CA GLN A 115 -7.71 -15.43 -10.05
C GLN A 115 -7.50 -14.25 -11.01
N VAL A 116 -6.48 -13.42 -10.79
CA VAL A 116 -6.31 -12.14 -11.51
C VAL A 116 -5.44 -12.23 -12.78
N CYS A 117 -4.65 -13.30 -12.93
CA CYS A 117 -3.82 -13.54 -14.10
C CYS A 117 -4.58 -14.29 -15.20
N GLY A 118 -4.91 -13.56 -16.26
CA GLY A 118 -5.48 -14.12 -17.48
C GLY A 118 -4.49 -14.94 -18.31
N LYS A 119 -4.99 -15.59 -19.37
CA LYS A 119 -4.14 -16.29 -20.36
C LYS A 119 -3.19 -15.36 -21.13
N ASN A 120 -3.46 -14.07 -21.13
CA ASN A 120 -2.67 -12.99 -21.72
C ASN A 120 -3.10 -11.65 -21.09
N ALA A 121 -2.29 -10.60 -21.29
CA ALA A 121 -2.53 -9.27 -20.73
C ALA A 121 -3.89 -8.63 -21.07
N LYS A 122 -4.58 -9.05 -22.15
CA LYS A 122 -5.91 -8.54 -22.51
C LYS A 122 -7.07 -9.26 -21.80
N GLN A 123 -6.76 -10.35 -21.09
CA GLN A 123 -7.72 -11.21 -20.39
C GLN A 123 -7.40 -11.27 -18.88
N SER A 124 -6.56 -10.36 -18.40
CA SER A 124 -6.11 -10.24 -17.02
C SER A 124 -6.70 -8.99 -16.39
N ASP A 125 -6.99 -9.03 -15.09
CA ASP A 125 -7.34 -7.81 -14.34
C ASP A 125 -6.10 -6.95 -14.08
N VAL A 126 -4.93 -7.60 -13.99
CA VAL A 126 -3.63 -6.93 -13.87
C VAL A 126 -3.31 -6.12 -15.15
N PRO A 127 -2.94 -4.83 -15.03
CA PRO A 127 -2.57 -3.98 -16.15
C PRO A 127 -1.48 -4.58 -17.05
N ALA A 128 -1.59 -4.35 -18.36
CA ALA A 128 -0.65 -4.89 -19.35
C ALA A 128 0.82 -4.46 -19.12
N SER A 129 1.03 -3.31 -18.47
CA SER A 129 2.33 -2.79 -18.02
C SER A 129 2.99 -3.65 -16.93
N LEU A 130 2.20 -4.30 -16.08
CA LEU A 130 2.66 -5.19 -15.00
C LEU A 130 2.48 -6.68 -15.32
N TYR A 131 1.68 -7.05 -16.33
CA TYR A 131 1.29 -8.44 -16.61
C TYR A 131 2.48 -9.41 -16.71
N LYS A 132 3.59 -9.02 -17.36
CA LYS A 132 4.80 -9.85 -17.43
C LYS A 132 5.35 -10.13 -16.03
N ASP A 133 5.51 -9.07 -15.25
CA ASP A 133 6.14 -9.06 -13.94
C ASP A 133 5.25 -9.77 -12.89
N ALA A 134 3.92 -9.64 -13.00
CA ALA A 134 2.94 -10.23 -12.08
C ALA A 134 2.52 -11.66 -12.44
N CYS A 135 2.40 -12.00 -13.73
CA CYS A 135 1.74 -13.22 -14.21
C CYS A 135 2.66 -14.16 -14.99
N GLN A 136 3.92 -13.78 -15.29
CA GLN A 136 4.89 -14.62 -16.01
C GLN A 136 6.23 -14.80 -15.26
N THR A 137 6.25 -14.47 -13.97
CA THR A 137 7.34 -14.72 -13.01
C THR A 137 6.88 -15.76 -11.98
N ASN A 138 7.81 -16.41 -11.27
CA ASN A 138 7.50 -17.44 -10.25
C ASN A 138 6.49 -18.51 -10.72
#